data_AF-A0A2W7RNK9-F1
#
_entry.id   AF-A0A2W7RNK9-F1
#
_cell.length_a   1.000
_cell.length_b   1.000
_cell.length_c   1.000
_cell.angle_alpha   90.00
_cell.angle_beta   90.00
_cell.angle_gamma   90.00
#
_symmetry.space_group_name_H-M   'P 1'
#
loop_
_entity.id
_entity.type
_entity.pdbx_description
1 polymer ?
#
loop_
_entity_poly.entity_id
_entity_poly.type
_entity_poly.pdbx_seq_one_letter_code
_entity_poly.pdbx_strand_id
1 'polypeptide(L)'
;MGVKQIPTYKFIAWLESLGLRYERTKASHDHYNYPKGHPKRLTRTVTVRTKYKEIPILHIHTNLKTLGISKDQFEAEIKNF
;
A
#
# COMPACT_ATOMS: atom_id res chain seq x y z
N MET A 1 -7.26 1.58 -18.81
CA MET A 1 -8.17 2.20 -17.82
C MET A 1 -7.32 2.82 -16.70
N GLY A 2 -7.70 3.98 -16.17
CA GLY A 2 -6.95 4.64 -15.09
C GLY A 2 -7.16 3.93 -13.76
N VAL A 3 -6.15 3.94 -12.87
CA VAL A 3 -6.33 3.47 -11.48
C VAL A 3 -7.41 4.34 -10.86
N LYS A 4 -8.57 3.76 -10.55
CA LYS A 4 -9.63 4.46 -9.82
C LYS A 4 -9.17 4.68 -8.37
N GLN A 5 -9.72 5.69 -7.71
CA GLN A 5 -9.53 5.83 -6.27
C GLN A 5 -10.05 4.56 -5.58
N ILE A 6 -9.24 3.99 -4.67
CA ILE A 6 -9.53 2.72 -4.00
C ILE A 6 -9.81 3.02 -2.54
N PRO A 7 -10.87 2.44 -1.95
CA PRO A 7 -11.14 2.60 -0.53
C PRO A 7 -9.93 2.22 0.32
N THR A 8 -9.59 3.07 1.28
CA THR A 8 -8.37 2.93 2.08
C THR A 8 -8.30 1.59 2.81
N TYR A 9 -9.44 1.10 3.32
CA TYR A 9 -9.49 -0.20 3.99
C TYR A 9 -9.15 -1.38 3.06
N LYS A 10 -9.57 -1.33 1.78
CA LYS A 10 -9.24 -2.37 0.79
C LYS A 10 -7.75 -2.37 0.47
N PHE A 11 -7.18 -1.17 0.33
CA PHE A 11 -5.75 -1.04 0.08
C PHE A 11 -4.93 -1.56 1.26
N ILE A 12 -5.33 -1.28 2.50
CA ILE A 12 -4.66 -1.80 3.70
C ILE A 12 -4.78 -3.32 3.77
N ALA A 13 -5.98 -3.88 3.57
CA ALA A 13 -6.17 -5.35 3.55
C ALA A 13 -5.29 -6.02 2.49
N TRP A 14 -5.16 -5.41 1.32
CA TRP A 14 -4.25 -5.88 0.28
C TRP A 14 -2.77 -5.82 0.74
N LEU A 15 -2.32 -4.72 1.37
CA LEU A 15 -0.96 -4.64 1.93
C LEU A 15 -0.71 -5.73 2.97
N GLU A 16 -1.68 -5.99 3.84
CA GLU A 16 -1.60 -7.06 4.85
C GLU A 16 -1.52 -8.45 4.21
N SER A 17 -2.25 -8.68 3.12
CA SER A 17 -2.16 -9.93 2.33
C SER A 17 -0.79 -10.16 1.71
N LEU A 18 -0.07 -9.08 1.38
CA LEU A 18 1.32 -9.15 0.93
C LEU A 18 2.31 -9.43 2.07
N GLY A 19 1.86 -9.40 3.33
CA GLY A 19 2.67 -9.61 4.52
C GLY A 19 3.25 -8.33 5.12
N LEU A 20 2.83 -7.15 4.64
CA LEU A 20 3.19 -5.88 5.27
C LEU A 20 2.38 -5.69 6.55
N ARG A 21 2.98 -4.98 7.51
CA ARG A 21 2.35 -4.60 8.77
C ARG A 21 2.54 -3.12 9.02
N TYR A 22 1.61 -2.54 9.77
CA TYR A 22 1.76 -1.20 10.31
C TYR A 22 3.04 -1.12 11.17
N GLU A 23 3.87 -0.13 10.89
CA GLU A 23 5.11 0.15 11.62
C GLU A 23 4.96 1.36 12.54
N ARG A 24 4.45 2.48 12.02
CA ARG A 24 4.26 3.75 12.75
C ARG A 24 3.44 4.76 11.96
N THR A 25 2.94 5.79 12.63
CA THR A 25 2.43 7.03 12.01
C THR A 25 3.49 8.14 12.08
N LYS A 26 3.69 8.89 10.99
CA LYS A 26 4.51 10.11 10.97
C LYS A 26 3.85 11.17 10.09
N ALA A 27 3.69 12.39 10.60
CA ALA A 27 3.15 13.54 9.85
C ALA A 27 1.85 13.20 9.07
N SER A 28 0.88 12.59 9.78
CA SER A 28 -0.42 12.16 9.24
C SER A 28 -0.39 11.04 8.17
N HIS A 29 0.73 10.34 8.05
CA HIS A 29 0.87 9.15 7.19
C HIS A 29 1.18 7.93 8.04
N ASP A 30 0.47 6.85 7.79
CA ASP A 30 0.74 5.54 8.34
C ASP A 30 1.73 4.81 7.44
N HIS A 31 2.78 4.29 8.06
CA HIS A 31 3.87 3.61 7.40
C HIS A 31 3.71 2.10 7.57
N TYR A 32 3.72 1.38 6.45
CA TYR A 32 3.65 -0.08 6.38
C TYR A 32 4.95 -0.64 5.82
N ASN A 33 5.42 -1.73 6.41
CA ASN A 33 6.61 -2.46 5.95
C ASN A 33 6.51 -3.93 6.33
N TYR A 34 7.37 -4.76 5.76
CA TYR A 34 7.53 -6.12 6.25
C TYR A 34 8.11 -6.13 7.68
N PRO A 35 7.79 -7.16 8.48
CA PRO A 35 8.36 -7.35 9.81
C PRO A 35 9.89 -7.24 9.85
N LYS A 36 10.43 -6.92 11.03
CA LYS A 36 11.89 -6.83 11.21
C LYS A 36 12.50 -8.22 10.99
N GLY A 37 13.55 -8.28 10.16
CA GLY A 37 14.19 -9.54 9.77
C GLY A 37 13.57 -10.25 8.56
N HIS A 38 12.48 -9.71 7.98
CA HIS A 38 11.91 -10.29 6.76
C HIS A 38 12.84 -10.07 5.54
N PRO A 39 13.09 -11.08 4.70
CA PRO A 39 14.02 -10.97 3.57
C PRO A 39 13.60 -9.93 2.53
N LYS A 40 12.29 -9.65 2.41
CA LYS A 40 11.74 -8.64 1.49
C LYS A 40 11.56 -7.25 2.12
N ARG A 41 12.16 -6.98 3.29
CA ARG A 41 11.97 -5.70 4.00
C ARG A 41 12.34 -4.52 3.12
N LEU A 42 11.43 -3.55 3.04
CA LEU A 42 11.57 -2.41 2.14
C LEU A 42 12.50 -1.38 2.77
N THR A 43 13.37 -0.78 1.94
CA THR A 43 14.21 0.37 2.31
C THR A 43 13.39 1.64 2.51
N ARG A 44 12.30 1.78 1.74
CA ARG A 44 11.26 2.80 1.93
C ARG A 44 9.95 2.13 2.29
N THR A 45 9.31 2.60 3.36
CA THR A 45 8.01 2.11 3.79
C THR A 45 6.91 2.54 2.83
N VAL A 46 5.86 1.73 2.69
CA VAL A 46 4.61 2.11 2.03
C VAL A 46 3.88 3.13 2.91
N THR A 47 3.39 4.23 2.32
CA THR A 47 2.69 5.27 3.07
C THR A 47 1.21 5.36 2.69
N VAL A 48 0.36 5.34 3.71
CA VAL A 48 -1.10 5.40 3.57
C VAL A 48 -1.63 6.53 4.43
N ARG A 49 -2.60 7.28 3.92
CA ARG A 49 -3.27 8.33 4.69
C ARG A 49 -4.66 7.86 5.10
N THR A 50 -4.74 7.20 6.25
CA THR A 50 -5.97 6.57 6.80
C THR A 50 -7.12 7.52 7.05
N LYS A 51 -6.86 8.82 7.22
CA LYS A 51 -7.92 9.84 7.37
C LYS A 51 -8.82 9.95 6.14
N TYR A 52 -8.33 9.59 4.95
CA TYR A 52 -9.14 9.64 3.74
C TYR A 52 -9.90 8.32 3.53
N LYS A 53 -11.13 8.43 3.03
CA LYS A 53 -11.95 7.27 2.67
C LYS A 53 -11.33 6.48 1.52
N GLU A 54 -10.58 7.16 0.64
CA GLU A 54 -9.94 6.57 -0.53
C GLU A 54 -8.49 7.02 -0.65
N ILE A 55 -7.66 6.15 -1.22
CA ILE A 55 -6.24 6.43 -1.47
C ILE A 55 -6.12 7.31 -2.71
N PRO A 56 -5.42 8.46 -2.64
CA PRO A 56 -5.09 9.25 -3.82
C PRO A 56 -4.28 8.45 -4.86
N ILE A 57 -4.58 8.63 -6.15
CA ILE A 57 -3.94 7.87 -7.24
C ILE A 57 -2.41 7.96 -7.21
N LEU A 58 -1.87 9.14 -6.87
CA LEU A 58 -0.43 9.36 -6.76
C LEU A 58 0.21 8.47 -5.68
N HIS A 59 -0.46 8.30 -4.53
CA HIS A 59 0.03 7.44 -3.45
C HIS A 59 0.06 5.98 -3.90
N ILE A 60 -0.97 5.52 -4.63
CA ILE A 60 -0.98 4.17 -5.20
C ILE A 60 0.25 4.00 -6.09
N HIS A 61 0.48 4.91 -7.03
CA HIS A 61 1.62 4.79 -7.95
C HIS A 61 2.98 4.74 -7.24
N THR A 62 3.22 5.62 -6.26
CA THR A 62 4.48 5.63 -5.51
C THR A 62 4.65 4.40 -4.62
N ASN A 63 3.55 3.89 -4.05
CA ASN A 63 3.56 2.67 -3.24
C ASN A 63 3.83 1.43 -4.10
N LEU A 64 3.19 1.32 -5.27
CA LEU A 64 3.44 0.23 -6.22
C LEU A 64 4.89 0.20 -6.69
N LYS A 65 5.46 1.38 -7.00
CA LYS A 65 6.88 1.50 -7.33
C LYS A 65 7.80 1.04 -6.19
N THR A 66 7.41 1.32 -4.94
CA THR A 66 8.15 0.89 -3.74
C THR A 66 8.06 -0.62 -3.54
N LEU A 67 6.91 -1.23 -3.86
CA LEU A 67 6.67 -2.66 -3.77
C LEU A 67 7.24 -3.45 -4.96
N GLY A 68 7.62 -2.77 -6.05
CA GLY A 68 8.03 -3.43 -7.29
C GLY A 68 6.88 -4.15 -8.01
N ILE A 69 5.63 -3.78 -7.72
CA ILE A 69 4.42 -4.39 -8.28
C ILE A 69 3.95 -3.55 -9.47
N SER A 70 3.63 -4.22 -10.58
CA SER A 70 3.10 -3.55 -11.75
C SER A 70 1.67 -3.08 -11.51
N LYS A 71 1.24 -2.05 -12.24
CA LYS A 71 -0.13 -1.56 -12.15
C LYS A 71 -1.15 -2.64 -12.51
N ASP A 72 -0.88 -3.44 -13.54
CA ASP A 72 -1.79 -4.50 -14.00
C ASP A 72 -1.92 -5.62 -12.96
N GLN A 73 -0.81 -5.99 -12.31
CA GLN A 73 -0.83 -6.94 -11.21
C GLN A 73 -1.68 -6.43 -10.04
N PHE A 74 -1.48 -5.17 -9.65
CA PHE A 74 -2.28 -4.55 -8.60
C PHE A 74 -3.77 -4.50 -8.94
N GLU A 75 -4.14 -4.11 -10.17
CA GLU A 75 -5.53 -4.06 -10.62
C GLU A 75 -6.19 -5.45 -10.66
N ALA A 76 -5.41 -6.52 -10.86
CA ALA A 76 -5.89 -7.89 -10.76
C ALA A 76 -6.10 -8.32 -9.30
N GLU A 77 -5.13 -8.02 -8.42
CA GLU A 77 -5.16 -8.44 -7.02
C GLU A 77 -6.22 -7.69 -6.21
N ILE A 78 -6.35 -6.37 -6.40
CA ILE A 78 -7.26 -5.53 -5.60
C ILE A 78 -8.74 -5.83 -5.84
N LYS A 79 -9.09 -6.49 -6.95
CA LYS A 79 -10.48 -6.92 -7.23
C LYS A 79 -10.98 -7.98 -6.26
N ASN A 80 -10.07 -8.66 -5.56
CA ASN A 80 -10.39 -9.72 -4.59
C ASN A 80 -10.60 -9.18 -3.16
N PHE A 81 -10.56 -7.86 -2.97
CA PHE A 81 -10.76 -7.14 -1.70
C PHE A 81 -11.91 -6.13 -1.86
#